data_AF-A0A9Q4FMR2-F1
#
_entry.id   AF-A0A9Q4FMR2-F1
#
_cell.length_a   1.000
_cell.length_b   1.000
_cell.length_c   1.000
_cell.angle_alpha   90.00
_cell.angle_beta   90.00
_cell.angle_gamma   90.00
#
_symmetry.space_group_name_H-M   'P 1'
#
loop_
_entity.id
_entity.type
_entity.pdbx_description
1 polymer ?
#
loop_
_entity_poly.entity_id
_entity_poly.type
_entity_poly.pdbx_seq_one_letter_code
_entity_poly.pdbx_strand_id
1 'polypeptide(L)'
;MAQTRVIVLNEVKTDKPNGWQLCFQYCRYEYGDGSEENGYRFIWRRPNGNLQGARGQARIPSTVDILNLVGLAISEGWGHYLCPNSGFEISEK
;
A
#
# COMPACT_ATOMS: atom_id res chain seq x y z
N MET A 1 21.47 5.11 -12.94
CA MET A 1 20.33 5.35 -12.02
C MET A 1 19.95 4.02 -11.43
N ALA A 2 20.26 3.79 -10.15
CA ALA A 2 20.02 2.51 -9.52
C ALA A 2 18.50 2.30 -9.33
N GLN A 3 18.01 1.11 -9.68
CA GLN A 3 16.60 0.78 -9.79
C GLN A 3 16.00 0.58 -8.40
N THR A 4 15.02 1.41 -8.01
CA THR A 4 14.24 1.17 -6.78
C THR A 4 13.36 -0.06 -6.99
N ARG A 5 13.51 -1.07 -6.13
CA ARG A 5 12.69 -2.28 -6.14
C ARG A 5 11.64 -2.18 -5.06
N VAL A 6 10.40 -2.56 -5.39
CA VAL A 6 9.32 -2.62 -4.39
C VAL A 6 8.92 -4.07 -4.18
N ILE A 7 9.09 -4.56 -2.96
CA ILE A 7 8.66 -5.88 -2.54
C ILE A 7 7.35 -5.73 -1.77
N VAL A 8 6.29 -6.42 -2.22
CA VAL A 8 5.01 -6.44 -1.51
C VAL A 8 5.09 -7.51 -0.42
N LEU A 9 4.93 -7.10 0.84
CA LEU A 9 4.96 -7.99 2.00
C LEU A 9 3.56 -8.49 2.34
N ASN A 10 2.58 -7.58 2.36
CA ASN A 10 1.18 -7.88 2.62
C ASN A 10 0.27 -7.08 1.67
N GLU A 11 -0.90 -7.65 1.34
CA GLU A 11 -1.88 -7.03 0.46
C GLU A 11 -3.30 -7.42 0.88
N VAL A 12 -4.19 -6.43 0.97
CA VAL A 12 -5.65 -6.62 0.93
C VAL A 12 -6.22 -5.98 -0.33
N LYS A 13 -7.36 -6.48 -0.80
CA LYS A 13 -7.98 -6.04 -2.05
C LYS A 13 -9.50 -5.92 -1.91
N THR A 14 -10.07 -5.04 -2.73
CA THR A 14 -11.52 -4.94 -2.91
C THR A 14 -12.01 -5.95 -3.93
N ASP A 15 -13.17 -6.56 -3.66
CA ASP A 15 -13.91 -7.36 -4.63
C ASP A 15 -14.91 -6.47 -5.36
N LYS A 16 -14.45 -5.81 -6.43
CA LYS A 16 -15.36 -5.08 -7.33
C LYS A 16 -15.73 -5.94 -8.55
N PRO A 17 -17.02 -5.97 -8.95
CA PRO A 17 -17.52 -6.87 -9.99
C PRO A 17 -16.94 -6.59 -11.39
N ASN A 18 -16.40 -5.40 -11.63
CA ASN A 18 -15.84 -5.01 -12.93
C ASN A 18 -14.39 -5.49 -13.15
N GLY A 19 -13.87 -6.37 -12.28
CA GLY A 19 -12.52 -6.95 -12.35
C GLY A 19 -11.40 -5.99 -11.94
N TRP A 20 -11.68 -4.69 -11.79
CA TRP A 20 -10.73 -3.73 -11.25
C TRP A 20 -10.67 -3.84 -9.75
N GLN A 21 -9.49 -4.08 -9.19
CA GLN A 21 -9.32 -4.22 -7.75
C GLN A 21 -8.45 -3.08 -7.22
N LEU A 22 -8.98 -2.34 -6.25
CA LEU A 22 -8.16 -1.46 -5.43
C LEU A 22 -7.47 -2.33 -4.37
N CYS A 23 -6.15 -2.25 -4.32
CA CYS A 23 -5.31 -2.96 -3.37
C CYS A 23 -4.68 -1.97 -2.40
N PHE A 24 -4.60 -2.36 -1.14
CA PHE A 24 -3.79 -1.71 -0.11
C PHE A 24 -2.64 -2.65 0.26
N GLN A 25 -1.42 -2.17 0.11
CA GLN A 25 -0.21 -2.98 0.22
C GLN A 25 0.73 -2.40 1.27
N TYR A 26 1.28 -3.28 2.11
CA TYR A 26 2.48 -3.00 2.88
C TYR A 26 3.69 -3.48 2.08
N CYS A 27 4.61 -2.56 1.82
CA CYS A 27 5.73 -2.77 0.92
C CYS A 27 7.06 -2.42 1.59
N ARG A 28 8.12 -3.08 1.12
CA ARG A 28 9.50 -2.68 1.34
C ARG A 28 10.07 -2.06 0.06
N TYR A 29 10.54 -0.83 0.18
CA TYR A 29 11.20 -0.06 -0.86
C TYR A 29 12.70 -0.24 -0.69
N GLU A 30 13.32 -0.97 -1.61
CA GLU A 30 14.77 -1.15 -1.67
C GLU A 30 15.34 -0.09 -2.61
N TYR A 31 16.11 0.84 -2.07
CA TYR A 31 16.75 1.90 -2.83
C TYR A 31 18.13 1.48 -3.30
N GLY A 32 18.60 2.15 -4.35
CA GLY A 32 19.83 1.78 -5.03
C GLY A 32 21.13 2.00 -4.23
N ASP A 33 21.05 2.70 -3.11
CA ASP A 33 22.12 2.90 -2.13
C ASP A 33 22.17 1.78 -1.07
N GLY A 34 21.31 0.76 -1.19
CA GLY A 34 21.18 -0.34 -0.24
C GLY A 34 20.33 0.00 0.99
N SER A 35 19.76 1.20 1.06
CA SER A 35 18.77 1.53 2.09
C SER A 35 17.43 0.85 1.78
N GLU A 36 16.71 0.50 2.84
CA GLU A 36 15.37 -0.08 2.75
C GLU A 36 14.41 0.71 3.63
N GLU A 37 13.23 1.03 3.10
CA GLU A 37 12.16 1.63 3.89
C GLU A 37 10.88 0.84 3.72
N ASN A 38 10.15 0.65 4.82
CA ASN A 38 8.83 0.07 4.76
C ASN A 38 7.77 1.15 4.66
N GLY A 39 6.66 0.85 4.00
CA GLY A 39 5.56 1.80 3.90
C GLY A 39 4.32 1.21 3.25
N TYR A 40 3.24 1.99 3.32
CA TYR A 40 1.96 1.60 2.74
C TYR A 40 1.72 2.29 1.41
N ARG A 41 1.00 1.63 0.51
CA ARG A 41 0.51 2.25 -0.72
C ARG A 41 -0.83 1.69 -1.17
N PHE A 42 -1.55 2.50 -1.93
CA PHE A 42 -2.70 2.06 -2.72
C PHE A 42 -2.28 1.84 -4.17
N ILE A 43 -2.81 0.79 -4.79
CA ILE A 43 -2.58 0.50 -6.21
C ILE A 43 -3.80 -0.13 -6.85
N TRP A 44 -4.04 0.18 -8.12
CA TRP A 44 -5.08 -0.47 -8.91
C TRP A 44 -4.50 -1.68 -9.64
N ARG A 45 -5.20 -2.80 -9.51
CA ARG A 45 -4.97 -4.00 -10.30
C ARG A 45 -6.02 -4.09 -11.40
N ARG A 46 -5.55 -4.37 -12.61
CA ARG A 46 -6.42 -4.57 -13.77
C ARG A 46 -7.13 -5.93 -13.67
N PRO A 47 -8.25 -6.11 -14.40
CA PRO A 47 -8.94 -7.41 -14.50
C PRO A 47 -8.07 -8.57 -14.97
N ASN A 48 -7.02 -8.29 -15.75
CA ASN A 48 -6.06 -9.31 -16.21
C ASN A 48 -4.96 -9.64 -15.17
N GLY A 49 -5.11 -9.19 -13.92
CA GLY A 49 -4.17 -9.45 -12.82
C GLY A 49 -2.92 -8.56 -12.81
N ASN A 50 -2.65 -7.85 -13.91
CA ASN A 50 -1.50 -6.95 -14.00
C ASN A 50 -1.72 -5.69 -13.15
N LEU A 51 -0.67 -5.30 -12.42
CA LEU A 51 -0.67 -4.07 -11.65
C LEU A 51 -0.65 -2.88 -12.61
N GLN A 52 -1.63 -2.00 -12.47
CA GLN A 52 -1.52 -0.66 -13.05
C GLN A 52 -0.92 0.24 -11.99
N GLY A 53 0.41 0.30 -12.01
CA GLY A 53 1.14 1.38 -11.35
C GLY A 53 0.85 2.69 -12.06
N ALA A 54 -0.34 3.27 -11.85
CA ALA A 54 -0.63 4.63 -12.26
C ALA A 54 0.24 5.55 -11.40
N ARG A 55 1.49 5.77 -11.85
CA ARG A 55 2.40 6.87 -11.50
C ARG A 55 2.15 7.50 -10.12
N GLY A 56 2.43 6.75 -9.06
CA GLY A 56 2.58 7.26 -7.69
C GLY A 56 1.30 7.67 -6.94
N GLN A 57 0.20 7.98 -7.65
CA GLN A 57 -1.05 8.43 -7.02
C GLN A 57 -2.21 7.60 -7.54
N ALA A 58 -2.63 6.60 -6.76
CA ALA A 58 -3.88 5.91 -7.02
C ALA A 58 -5.04 6.87 -6.73
N ARG A 59 -5.84 7.19 -7.74
CA ARG A 59 -7.13 7.87 -7.51
C ARG A 59 -8.04 6.90 -6.76
N ILE A 60 -8.45 7.26 -5.55
CA ILE A 60 -9.40 6.48 -4.75
C ILE A 60 -10.76 7.18 -4.82
N PRO A 61 -11.84 6.52 -5.29
CA PRO A 61 -13.13 7.17 -5.50
C PRO A 61 -13.82 7.66 -4.22
N SER A 62 -13.57 6.99 -3.09
CA SER A 62 -14.23 7.27 -1.82
C SER A 62 -13.28 7.00 -0.66
N THR A 63 -13.33 7.83 0.38
CA THR A 63 -12.61 7.58 1.65
C THR A 63 -13.12 6.33 2.36
N VAL A 64 -14.35 5.89 2.08
CA VAL A 64 -14.88 4.61 2.58
C VAL A 64 -14.06 3.42 2.05
N ASP A 65 -13.61 3.47 0.79
CA ASP A 65 -12.74 2.42 0.24
C ASP A 65 -11.39 2.37 1.00
N ILE A 66 -10.86 3.53 1.40
CA ILE A 66 -9.63 3.64 2.21
C ILE A 66 -9.85 2.99 3.57
N LEU A 67 -10.88 3.43 4.32
CA LEU A 67 -11.16 2.95 5.67
C LEU A 67 -11.42 1.44 5.69
N ASN A 68 -12.16 0.92 4.71
CA ASN A 68 -12.43 -0.50 4.61
C ASN A 68 -11.14 -1.31 4.41
N LEU A 69 -10.28 -0.90 3.47
CA LEU A 69 -9.02 -1.61 3.21
C LEU A 69 -8.05 -1.51 4.39
N VAL A 70 -7.96 -0.36 5.04
CA VAL A 70 -7.14 -0.21 6.25
C VAL A 70 -7.70 -1.07 7.38
N GLY A 71 -9.02 -1.10 7.57
CA GLY A 71 -9.69 -1.96 8.55
C GLY A 71 -9.42 -3.44 8.31
N LEU A 72 -9.45 -3.89 7.05
CA LEU A 72 -9.07 -5.26 6.68
C LEU A 72 -7.61 -5.56 7.03
N ALA A 73 -6.68 -4.66 6.67
CA ALA A 73 -5.27 -4.84 6.99
C ALA A 73 -4.99 -4.91 8.52
N ILE A 74 -5.71 -4.10 9.30
CA ILE A 74 -5.65 -4.16 10.77
C ILE A 74 -6.22 -5.48 11.27
N SER A 75 -7.35 -5.93 10.72
CA SER A 75 -7.97 -7.21 11.06
C SER A 75 -7.09 -8.41 10.72
N GLU A 76 -6.28 -8.32 9.67
CA GLU A 76 -5.27 -9.33 9.30
C GLU A 76 -3.98 -9.24 10.14
N GLY A 77 -3.87 -8.25 11.03
CA GLY A 77 -2.78 -8.15 12.00
C GLY A 77 -1.52 -7.41 11.53
N TRP A 78 -1.56 -6.71 10.39
CA TRP A 78 -0.37 -6.03 9.84
C TRP A 78 -0.57 -4.54 9.52
N GLY A 79 -1.81 -4.04 9.50
CA GLY A 79 -2.10 -2.63 9.14
C GLY A 79 -1.58 -1.57 10.11
N HIS A 80 -0.99 -1.96 11.23
CA HIS A 80 -0.45 -1.07 12.27
C HIS A 80 1.09 -1.05 12.31
N TYR A 81 1.76 -1.75 11.39
CA TYR A 81 3.22 -1.75 11.33
C TYR A 81 3.76 -0.34 11.09
N LEU A 82 4.74 0.04 11.91
CA LEU A 82 5.40 1.33 11.81
C LEU A 82 6.52 1.27 10.77
N CYS A 83 6.71 2.37 10.05
CA CYS A 83 7.94 2.59 9.32
C CYS A 83 8.98 3.12 10.32
N PRO A 84 10.13 2.44 10.53
CA PRO A 84 11.08 2.79 11.58
C PRO A 84 11.72 4.19 11.47
N ASN A 85 11.42 4.99 10.44
CA ASN A 85 11.93 6.34 10.26
C ASN A 85 10.84 7.39 9.96
N SER A 86 9.57 7.13 10.28
CA SER A 86 8.46 8.02 9.87
C SER A 86 8.41 9.39 10.57
N GLY A 87 9.27 9.65 11.57
CA GLY A 87 9.37 10.95 12.25
C GLY A 87 8.07 11.42 12.92
N PHE A 88 7.09 10.53 13.08
CA PHE A 88 5.77 10.85 13.60
C PHE A 88 5.67 10.38 15.05
N GLU A 89 5.85 11.31 15.98
CA GLU A 89 5.43 11.12 17.37
C GLU A 89 3.91 11.29 17.44
N ILE A 90 3.19 10.26 17.89
CA ILE A 90 1.77 10.42 18.19
C ILE A 90 1.69 11.30 19.45
N SER A 91 1.42 12.58 19.26
CA SER A 91 1.08 13.48 20.37
C SER A 91 -0.32 13.10 20.85
N GLU A 92 -0.38 12.33 21.94
CA GLU A 92 -1.60 12.22 22.74
C GLU A 92 -1.93 13.63 23.28
N LYS A 93 -3.14 14.12 22.99
CA LYS A 93 -3.70 15.34 23.62
C LYS A 93 -4.70 14.93 24.68
#